data_AF-A0A9P3E5I4-F1
#
_entry.id   AF-A0A9P3E5I4-F1
#
_cell.length_a   1.000
_cell.length_b   1.000
_cell.length_c   1.000
_cell.angle_alpha   90.00
_cell.angle_beta   90.00
_cell.angle_gamma   90.00
#
_symmetry.space_group_name_H-M   'P 1'
#
loop_
_entity.id
_entity.type
_entity.pdbx_description
1 polymer ?
#
loop_
_entity_poly.entity_id
_entity_poly.type
_entity_poly.pdbx_seq_one_letter_code
_entity_poly.pdbx_strand_id
1 'polypeptide(L)'
;MQDALLSPVMATAPLTRTSTSSSDSTSSSTRSAASNDSSTTLVGALDIKGCPTPPLRILDVCHDCAAVLPPVDPRLDPLPINTRLGTKIPLNALADAFTCSLSASLARMDRAPCLRVILATDDSGCKTYLAQMQRVCASLGVVLDPIDLRNWSHGHDQFRAIRKTILSANRDDAVDGILVLFPIFALTCPEKDDALRALIDPRIDAEGTHPAHLTATYARAPLVRLDTRKPPLRELIYPCTPLAVMLALHRVPGLFDPGVPVEQSLRGKTVTIVNRSEIVGRPLAGMLANCGALVYSIDADSTHIYHRHRHAVRRASEPSFCLCTTSGPSLNTCLADSDVIISAVPSAKFKVPTHHIRPGASCINISEHDNFEDDVATRAGHVAGRIGRITNLVLVMNMLTLAARYRRRQ
;
A
#
# COMPACT_ATOMS: atom_id res chain seq x y z
N MET A 1 65.03 17.97 7.56
CA MET A 1 64.33 18.22 6.28
C MET A 1 62.90 18.60 6.68
N GLN A 2 62.62 19.83 7.15
CA GLN A 2 62.85 21.13 6.50
C GLN A 2 62.22 21.13 5.11
N ASP A 3 61.08 21.79 4.94
CA ASP A 3 60.91 23.23 4.58
C ASP A 3 60.95 23.40 3.05
N ALA A 4 60.24 24.32 2.39
CA ALA A 4 59.05 25.13 2.70
C ALA A 4 58.65 25.89 1.39
N LEU A 5 57.70 26.83 1.48
CA LEU A 5 57.56 28.06 0.65
C LEU A 5 56.74 28.08 -0.67
N LEU A 6 55.69 28.92 -0.59
CA LEU A 6 55.36 30.07 -1.47
C LEU A 6 54.54 29.92 -2.78
N SER A 7 53.45 30.70 -2.80
CA SER A 7 52.69 31.27 -3.93
C SER A 7 53.24 32.70 -4.22
N PRO A 8 52.52 33.68 -4.84
CA PRO A 8 51.44 33.69 -5.86
C PRO A 8 51.77 34.63 -7.06
N VAL A 9 50.89 34.75 -8.09
CA VAL A 9 50.84 35.95 -8.97
C VAL A 9 49.39 36.30 -9.37
N MET A 10 49.04 37.59 -9.30
CA MET A 10 47.81 38.20 -9.85
C MET A 10 48.13 39.06 -11.08
N ALA A 11 47.17 39.18 -12.03
CA ALA A 11 46.93 40.34 -12.92
C ALA A 11 45.78 40.02 -13.91
N THR A 12 44.96 40.93 -14.48
CA THR A 12 44.43 42.28 -14.14
C THR A 12 43.24 42.55 -15.10
N ALA A 13 42.27 43.41 -14.73
CA ALA A 13 41.25 43.96 -15.66
C ALA A 13 41.83 45.16 -16.46
N PRO A 14 41.16 45.72 -17.52
CA PRO A 14 39.98 46.62 -17.42
C PRO A 14 38.87 46.34 -18.49
N LEU A 15 37.57 46.61 -18.27
CA LEU A 15 36.80 47.89 -18.24
C LEU A 15 36.73 48.73 -19.54
N THR A 16 35.52 48.85 -20.11
CA THR A 16 34.79 50.10 -20.49
C THR A 16 33.34 49.68 -20.86
N ARG A 17 32.23 50.24 -20.31
CA ARG A 17 31.61 51.58 -20.49
C ARG A 17 31.32 51.89 -21.97
N THR A 18 30.12 52.34 -22.40
CA THR A 18 29.17 53.34 -21.84
C THR A 18 27.73 53.09 -22.35
N SER A 19 26.67 53.20 -21.52
CA SER A 19 25.65 54.31 -21.44
C SER A 19 24.61 54.35 -22.59
N THR A 20 23.42 54.96 -22.51
CA THR A 20 22.88 56.04 -21.64
C THR A 20 21.33 56.09 -21.68
N SER A 21 20.66 56.53 -20.59
CA SER A 21 19.41 57.37 -20.51
C SER A 21 18.11 56.89 -21.23
N SER A 22 16.86 57.28 -20.93
CA SER A 22 16.14 58.18 -19.96
C SER A 22 14.60 57.99 -20.22
N SER A 23 13.60 58.38 -19.42
CA SER A 23 13.45 58.95 -18.06
C SER A 23 11.95 58.96 -17.65
N ASP A 24 11.66 59.11 -16.35
CA ASP A 24 10.58 59.90 -15.71
C ASP A 24 9.12 59.85 -16.25
N SER A 25 8.13 59.31 -15.51
CA SER A 25 7.35 59.92 -14.39
C SER A 25 5.91 60.25 -14.87
N THR A 26 4.78 60.23 -14.13
CA THR A 26 4.39 60.49 -12.73
C THR A 26 3.09 59.68 -12.43
N SER A 27 2.92 58.89 -11.36
CA SER A 27 2.51 59.20 -9.96
C SER A 27 1.11 59.82 -9.71
N SER A 28 0.17 59.03 -9.15
CA SER A 28 -0.76 59.34 -8.01
C SER A 28 -1.91 58.31 -7.98
N SER A 29 -2.60 57.93 -6.90
CA SER A 29 -2.42 57.93 -5.44
C SER A 29 -3.60 57.04 -4.89
N THR A 30 -3.51 56.28 -3.80
CA THR A 30 -3.71 56.77 -2.42
C THR A 30 -3.62 55.63 -1.38
N ARG A 31 -2.97 55.89 -0.22
CA ARG A 31 -3.21 55.37 1.17
C ARG A 31 -3.14 53.83 1.42
N SER A 32 -2.62 53.30 2.53
CA SER A 32 -2.21 53.84 3.84
C SER A 32 -1.09 53.00 4.50
N ALA A 33 -0.32 53.62 5.41
CA ALA A 33 0.58 53.02 6.40
C ALA A 33 -0.19 52.10 7.41
N ALA A 34 0.36 51.36 8.39
CA ALA A 34 1.72 51.01 8.88
C ALA A 34 1.53 49.93 10.01
N SER A 35 2.52 49.24 10.60
CA SER A 35 3.92 48.86 10.27
C SER A 35 4.46 47.95 11.39
N ASN A 36 5.38 47.00 11.12
CA ASN A 36 6.56 46.71 11.98
C ASN A 36 7.44 45.57 11.43
N ASP A 37 8.74 45.70 11.70
CA ASP A 37 9.82 44.87 11.19
C ASP A 37 10.38 43.95 12.29
N SER A 38 10.81 42.74 11.95
CA SER A 38 11.73 41.92 12.76
C SER A 38 12.26 40.73 11.94
N SER A 39 13.29 41.03 11.16
CA SER A 39 14.27 40.11 10.58
C SER A 39 14.43 38.75 11.27
N THR A 40 14.24 37.63 10.55
CA THR A 40 14.95 36.36 10.80
C THR A 40 15.14 35.55 9.51
N THR A 41 16.40 35.45 9.09
CA THR A 41 17.04 34.37 8.29
C THR A 41 16.33 33.83 7.03
N LEU A 42 16.83 34.26 5.86
CA LEU A 42 16.66 33.59 4.57
C LEU A 42 17.31 32.20 4.57
N VAL A 43 16.49 31.14 4.57
CA VAL A 43 16.87 29.80 4.05
C VAL A 43 15.91 29.48 2.91
N GLY A 44 16.45 29.11 1.75
CA GLY A 44 15.71 29.09 0.49
C GLY A 44 14.48 28.17 0.50
N ALA A 45 13.29 28.76 0.37
CA ALA A 45 12.06 28.03 0.13
C ALA A 45 12.12 27.37 -1.25
N LEU A 46 12.23 26.04 -1.28
CA LEU A 46 12.01 25.26 -2.50
C LEU A 46 10.51 25.30 -2.83
N ASP A 47 10.17 26.00 -3.91
CA ASP A 47 8.79 26.21 -4.38
C ASP A 47 8.21 24.90 -4.94
N ILE A 48 7.69 24.02 -4.07
CA ILE A 48 6.96 22.80 -4.45
C ILE A 48 5.53 23.17 -4.86
N LYS A 49 5.39 23.96 -5.92
CA LYS A 49 4.13 24.13 -6.64
C LYS A 49 4.06 23.10 -7.77
N GLY A 50 3.18 22.11 -7.63
CA GLY A 50 2.86 21.21 -8.75
C GLY A 50 2.66 19.73 -8.47
N CYS A 51 2.17 19.33 -7.29
CA CYS A 51 1.47 18.05 -7.18
C CYS A 51 0.43 18.06 -6.04
N PRO A 52 -0.79 18.57 -6.28
CA PRO A 52 -1.91 18.26 -5.41
C PRO A 52 -2.36 16.83 -5.75
N THR A 53 -1.83 15.82 -5.04
CA THR A 53 -2.59 14.57 -4.87
C THR A 53 -3.86 14.96 -4.10
N PRO A 54 -5.05 14.92 -4.71
CA PRO A 54 -6.25 15.25 -3.98
C PRO A 54 -6.41 14.21 -2.86
N PRO A 55 -6.67 14.61 -1.60
CA PRO A 55 -7.01 13.64 -0.58
C PRO A 55 -8.19 12.82 -1.07
N LEU A 56 -8.13 11.49 -0.91
CA LEU A 56 -9.23 10.59 -1.22
C LEU A 56 -10.49 11.13 -0.52
N ARG A 57 -11.42 11.70 -1.29
CA ARG A 57 -12.70 12.18 -0.75
C ARG A 57 -13.53 10.96 -0.39
N ILE A 58 -13.40 10.53 0.87
CA ILE A 58 -14.31 9.59 1.52
C ILE A 58 -15.63 10.34 1.65
N LEU A 59 -16.54 10.11 0.70
CA LEU A 59 -17.70 10.97 0.48
C LEU A 59 -18.78 10.84 1.56
N ASP A 60 -18.86 9.67 2.22
CA ASP A 60 -19.78 9.42 3.32
C ASP A 60 -19.00 9.00 4.59
N VAL A 61 -18.68 10.00 5.43
CA VAL A 61 -18.28 9.76 6.83
C VAL A 61 -19.55 9.73 7.67
N CYS A 62 -20.12 8.55 7.92
CA CYS A 62 -21.24 8.46 8.85
C CYS A 62 -20.75 8.77 10.27
N HIS A 63 -21.35 9.76 10.91
CA HIS A 63 -20.99 10.19 12.25
C HIS A 63 -21.64 9.30 13.34
N ASP A 64 -22.48 8.33 12.94
CA ASP A 64 -23.30 7.53 13.86
C ASP A 64 -22.94 6.03 13.79
N CYS A 65 -21.95 5.63 14.59
CA CYS A 65 -21.53 4.23 14.76
C CYS A 65 -22.61 3.35 15.42
N ALA A 66 -23.50 3.94 16.23
CA ALA A 66 -24.39 3.20 17.12
C ALA A 66 -25.47 2.41 16.35
N ALA A 67 -25.84 2.87 15.14
CA ALA A 67 -26.75 2.17 14.24
C ALA A 67 -26.09 1.09 13.36
N VAL A 68 -24.76 0.99 13.37
CA VAL A 68 -23.97 0.11 12.49
C VAL A 68 -23.43 -1.10 13.25
N LEU A 69 -23.02 -0.92 14.50
CA LEU A 69 -22.53 -2.01 15.36
C LEU A 69 -23.67 -2.99 15.68
N PRO A 70 -23.45 -4.31 15.64
CA PRO A 70 -24.38 -5.25 16.27
C PRO A 70 -24.45 -4.95 17.78
N PRO A 71 -25.60 -5.18 18.44
CA PRO A 71 -25.69 -5.01 19.88
C PRO A 71 -24.69 -5.94 20.57
N VAL A 72 -23.77 -5.35 21.35
CA VAL A 72 -22.84 -6.11 22.19
C VAL A 72 -23.67 -6.83 23.25
N ASP A 73 -23.73 -8.16 23.18
CA ASP A 73 -24.43 -8.95 24.20
C ASP A 73 -23.59 -8.97 25.49
N PRO A 74 -24.06 -8.36 26.60
CA PRO A 74 -23.33 -8.38 27.87
C PRO A 74 -23.37 -9.75 28.56
N ARG A 75 -24.04 -10.75 27.97
CA ARG A 75 -24.17 -12.13 28.47
C ARG A 75 -23.38 -13.15 27.66
N LEU A 76 -22.25 -12.74 27.07
CA LEU A 76 -21.30 -13.66 26.46
C LEU A 76 -20.80 -14.66 27.53
N ASP A 77 -21.47 -15.82 27.59
CA ASP A 77 -20.98 -17.02 28.26
C ASP A 77 -19.53 -17.29 27.79
N PRO A 78 -18.66 -17.85 28.65
CA PRO A 78 -17.30 -18.19 28.25
C PRO A 78 -17.34 -19.12 27.03
N LEU A 79 -17.03 -18.53 25.87
CA LEU A 79 -17.11 -19.20 24.57
C LEU A 79 -16.35 -20.53 24.64
N PRO A 80 -16.94 -21.64 24.15
CA PRO A 80 -16.37 -22.97 24.35
C PRO A 80 -14.93 -22.99 23.85
N ILE A 81 -14.02 -23.36 24.76
CA ILE A 81 -12.59 -23.45 24.46
C ILE A 81 -12.46 -24.41 23.27
N ASN A 82 -11.76 -23.97 22.22
CA ASN A 82 -11.54 -24.79 21.05
C ASN A 82 -10.72 -26.02 21.46
N THR A 83 -11.36 -27.19 21.52
CA THR A 83 -10.74 -28.44 21.99
C THR A 83 -9.75 -29.04 20.99
N ARG A 84 -9.58 -28.41 19.82
CA ARG A 84 -8.63 -28.80 18.77
C ARG A 84 -7.75 -27.61 18.40
N LEU A 85 -6.45 -27.86 18.24
CA LEU A 85 -5.53 -26.86 17.70
C LEU A 85 -5.97 -26.39 16.31
N GLY A 86 -5.87 -25.09 16.08
CA GLY A 86 -6.14 -24.42 14.83
C GLY A 86 -5.28 -24.94 13.68
N THR A 87 -5.87 -24.99 12.49
CA THR A 87 -5.22 -25.54 11.29
C THR A 87 -4.45 -24.45 10.53
N LYS A 88 -3.38 -24.83 9.82
CA LYS A 88 -2.64 -23.89 8.97
C LYS A 88 -3.37 -23.69 7.65
N ILE A 89 -3.61 -22.44 7.26
CA ILE A 89 -4.13 -22.10 5.93
C ILE A 89 -3.09 -22.57 4.89
N PRO A 90 -3.48 -23.32 3.83
CA PRO A 90 -2.54 -24.00 2.92
C PRO A 90 -1.92 -23.04 1.88
N LEU A 91 -1.15 -22.05 2.34
CA LEU A 91 -0.53 -21.01 1.52
C LEU A 91 0.42 -21.56 0.45
N ASN A 92 1.13 -22.66 0.73
CA ASN A 92 2.04 -23.28 -0.25
C ASN A 92 1.27 -23.83 -1.44
N ALA A 93 0.22 -24.65 -1.21
CA ALA A 93 -0.60 -25.20 -2.29
C ALA A 93 -1.32 -24.10 -3.10
N LEU A 94 -1.69 -22.98 -2.47
CA LEU A 94 -2.18 -21.80 -3.16
C LEU A 94 -1.09 -21.15 -4.04
N ALA A 95 0.11 -20.96 -3.50
CA ALA A 95 1.24 -20.40 -4.24
C ALA A 95 1.66 -21.29 -5.42
N ASP A 96 1.73 -22.61 -5.25
CA ASP A 96 2.12 -23.56 -6.29
C ASP A 96 1.10 -23.59 -7.45
N ALA A 97 -0.19 -23.55 -7.13
CA ALA A 97 -1.26 -23.42 -8.12
C ALA A 97 -1.17 -22.09 -8.91
N PHE A 98 -0.85 -20.98 -8.23
CA PHE A 98 -0.59 -19.69 -8.87
C PHE A 98 0.65 -19.74 -9.75
N THR A 99 1.77 -20.30 -9.28
CA THR A 99 3.01 -20.49 -10.05
C THR A 99 2.72 -21.22 -11.36
N CYS A 100 1.99 -22.34 -11.32
CA CYS A 100 1.61 -23.10 -12.52
C CYS A 100 0.79 -22.26 -13.53
N SER A 101 -0.24 -21.55 -13.04
CA SER A 101 -1.10 -20.70 -13.88
C SER A 101 -0.35 -19.51 -14.51
N LEU A 102 0.60 -18.92 -13.77
CA LEU A 102 1.42 -17.81 -14.24
C LEU A 102 2.46 -18.29 -15.25
N SER A 103 3.14 -19.42 -15.01
CA SER A 103 4.08 -20.02 -15.97
C SER A 103 3.41 -20.29 -17.32
N ALA A 104 2.22 -20.88 -17.32
CA ALA A 104 1.44 -21.13 -18.55
C ALA A 104 0.99 -19.85 -19.27
N SER A 105 0.95 -18.71 -18.56
CA SER A 105 0.60 -17.41 -19.14
C SER A 105 1.83 -16.66 -19.67
N LEU A 106 2.94 -16.72 -18.96
CA LEU A 106 4.25 -16.17 -19.35
C LEU A 106 4.80 -16.86 -20.59
N ALA A 107 4.64 -18.19 -20.70
CA ALA A 107 5.05 -18.97 -21.88
C ALA A 107 4.33 -18.59 -23.19
N ARG A 108 3.29 -17.75 -23.14
CA ARG A 108 2.58 -17.20 -24.31
C ARG A 108 3.00 -15.77 -24.66
N MET A 109 3.99 -15.21 -23.98
CA MET A 109 4.53 -13.88 -24.28
C MET A 109 5.71 -13.98 -25.25
N ASP A 110 5.81 -13.03 -26.17
CA ASP A 110 6.87 -12.98 -27.21
C ASP A 110 8.25 -12.67 -26.62
N ARG A 111 8.28 -12.03 -25.45
CA ARG A 111 9.47 -11.82 -24.63
C ARG A 111 9.13 -11.98 -23.15
N ALA A 112 10.12 -12.35 -22.34
CA ALA A 112 10.01 -12.29 -20.90
C ALA A 112 9.67 -10.86 -20.44
N PRO A 113 8.75 -10.68 -19.47
CA PRO A 113 8.49 -9.37 -18.90
C PRO A 113 9.63 -8.95 -17.97
N CYS A 114 9.89 -7.64 -17.91
CA CYS A 114 10.91 -7.04 -17.06
C CYS A 114 10.28 -6.26 -15.90
N LEU A 115 10.73 -6.59 -14.68
CA LEU A 115 10.39 -5.92 -13.43
C LEU A 115 11.59 -5.12 -12.93
N ARG A 116 11.52 -3.80 -13.00
CA ARG A 116 12.52 -2.90 -12.41
C ARG A 116 12.20 -2.66 -10.93
N VAL A 117 13.15 -2.89 -10.03
CA VAL A 117 12.93 -2.74 -8.58
C VAL A 117 13.89 -1.75 -7.99
N ILE A 118 13.40 -0.71 -7.34
CA ILE A 118 14.23 0.30 -6.67
C ILE A 118 14.36 -0.05 -5.18
N LEU A 119 15.59 -0.32 -4.75
CA LEU A 119 15.97 -0.45 -3.33
C LEU A 119 16.72 0.82 -2.90
N ALA A 120 16.12 1.63 -2.02
CA ALA A 120 16.74 2.86 -1.50
C ALA A 120 16.79 2.92 0.03
N THR A 121 16.51 1.80 0.71
CA THR A 121 16.46 1.69 2.16
C THR A 121 17.31 0.50 2.63
N ASP A 122 17.92 0.60 3.81
CA ASP A 122 18.68 -0.50 4.42
C ASP A 122 17.82 -1.44 5.29
N ASP A 123 16.50 -1.24 5.29
CA ASP A 123 15.51 -2.07 5.96
C ASP A 123 15.67 -3.59 5.65
N SER A 124 15.58 -4.42 6.70
CA SER A 124 15.75 -5.88 6.61
C SER A 124 14.58 -6.54 5.89
N GLY A 125 13.36 -6.02 6.06
CA GLY A 125 12.16 -6.50 5.41
C GLY A 125 12.25 -6.32 3.89
N CYS A 126 12.64 -5.12 3.44
CA CYS A 126 12.87 -4.79 2.03
C CYS A 126 13.93 -5.70 1.39
N LYS A 127 15.06 -5.93 2.05
CA LYS A 127 16.13 -6.83 1.57
C LYS A 127 15.64 -8.28 1.48
N THR A 128 14.94 -8.76 2.51
CA THR A 128 14.37 -10.11 2.55
C THR A 128 13.30 -10.30 1.48
N TYR A 129 12.45 -9.30 1.26
CA TYR A 129 11.42 -9.31 0.23
C TYR A 129 12.02 -9.32 -1.18
N LEU A 130 13.04 -8.49 -1.44
CA LEU A 130 13.77 -8.51 -2.72
C LEU A 130 14.39 -9.88 -2.99
N ALA A 131 15.02 -10.51 -1.99
CA ALA A 131 15.59 -11.86 -2.12
C ALA A 131 14.52 -12.95 -2.36
N GLN A 132 13.31 -12.80 -1.81
CA GLN A 132 12.18 -13.68 -2.14
C GLN A 132 11.67 -13.44 -3.57
N MET A 133 11.59 -12.18 -4.00
CA MET A 133 11.12 -11.82 -5.33
C MET A 133 12.09 -12.28 -6.41
N GLN A 134 13.41 -12.17 -6.19
CA GLN A 134 14.44 -12.77 -7.05
C GLN A 134 14.18 -14.26 -7.32
N ARG A 135 13.85 -15.04 -6.29
CA ARG A 135 13.55 -16.48 -6.43
C ARG A 135 12.26 -16.71 -7.21
N VAL A 136 11.21 -15.94 -6.95
CA VAL A 136 9.92 -16.06 -7.66
C VAL A 136 10.07 -15.70 -9.14
N CYS A 137 10.69 -14.56 -9.44
CA CYS A 137 10.96 -14.12 -10.82
C CYS A 137 11.82 -15.14 -11.58
N ALA A 138 12.91 -15.63 -10.99
CA ALA A 138 13.75 -16.67 -11.59
C ALA A 138 12.96 -17.97 -11.87
N SER A 139 12.10 -18.41 -10.94
CA SER A 139 11.28 -19.63 -11.12
C SER A 139 10.20 -19.49 -12.21
N LEU A 140 9.87 -18.27 -12.61
CA LEU A 140 8.83 -17.94 -13.59
C LEU A 140 9.40 -17.45 -14.93
N GLY A 141 10.73 -17.25 -15.04
CA GLY A 141 11.35 -16.64 -16.22
C GLY A 141 11.06 -15.15 -16.39
N VAL A 142 10.72 -14.43 -15.31
CA VAL A 142 10.56 -12.98 -15.29
C VAL A 142 11.93 -12.33 -15.11
N VAL A 143 12.28 -11.35 -15.95
CA VAL A 143 13.53 -10.59 -15.82
C VAL A 143 13.38 -9.63 -14.64
N LEU A 144 14.32 -9.67 -13.70
CA LEU A 144 14.39 -8.73 -12.58
C LEU A 144 15.57 -7.78 -12.77
N ASP A 145 15.30 -6.49 -12.71
CA ASP A 145 16.28 -5.41 -12.85
C ASP A 145 16.36 -4.57 -11.55
N PRO A 146 17.14 -5.00 -10.54
CA PRO A 146 17.25 -4.31 -9.27
C PRO A 146 18.22 -3.12 -9.34
N ILE A 147 17.71 -1.93 -9.04
CA ILE A 147 18.48 -0.68 -8.94
C ILE A 147 18.70 -0.34 -7.47
N ASP A 148 19.95 -0.41 -7.02
CA ASP A 148 20.35 -0.07 -5.65
C ASP A 148 20.74 1.42 -5.55
N LEU A 149 19.96 2.19 -4.78
CA LEU A 149 20.14 3.62 -4.52
C LEU A 149 20.41 3.91 -3.03
N ARG A 150 20.77 2.89 -2.23
CA ARG A 150 21.09 3.08 -0.79
C ARG A 150 22.32 3.96 -0.56
N ASN A 151 23.29 3.89 -1.48
CA ASN A 151 24.54 4.66 -1.41
C ASN A 151 24.40 6.15 -1.77
N TRP A 152 23.20 6.62 -2.16
CA TRP A 152 22.98 8.05 -2.41
C TRP A 152 22.82 8.82 -1.08
N SER A 153 23.49 9.96 -0.98
CA SER A 153 23.45 10.84 0.19
C SER A 153 22.02 11.12 0.65
N HIS A 154 21.76 10.90 1.95
CA HIS A 154 20.43 11.03 2.54
C HIS A 154 19.80 12.41 2.27
N GLY A 155 18.48 12.42 2.06
CA GLY A 155 17.72 13.64 1.81
C GLY A 155 17.46 13.92 0.34
N HIS A 156 17.81 15.12 -0.14
CA HIS A 156 17.39 15.60 -1.46
C HIS A 156 18.04 14.84 -2.63
N ASP A 157 19.26 14.33 -2.48
CA ASP A 157 19.96 13.62 -3.56
C ASP A 157 19.38 12.24 -3.81
N GLN A 158 19.14 11.46 -2.76
CA GLN A 158 18.45 10.18 -2.87
C GLN A 158 17.04 10.32 -3.46
N PHE A 159 16.22 11.27 -3.00
CA PHE A 159 14.88 11.51 -3.57
C PHE A 159 14.95 11.87 -5.06
N ARG A 160 15.92 12.71 -5.47
CA ARG A 160 16.15 13.06 -6.88
C ARG A 160 16.57 11.85 -7.71
N ALA A 161 17.43 10.98 -7.19
CA ALA A 161 17.86 9.75 -7.85
C ALA A 161 16.70 8.76 -8.06
N ILE A 162 15.88 8.51 -7.03
CA ILE A 162 14.69 7.65 -7.15
C ILE A 162 13.71 8.24 -8.17
N ARG A 163 13.38 9.54 -8.05
CA ARG A 163 12.51 10.26 -9.00
C ARG A 163 12.99 10.15 -10.44
N LYS A 164 14.29 10.31 -10.70
CA LYS A 164 14.88 10.15 -12.03
C LYS A 164 14.72 8.72 -12.56
N THR A 165 14.92 7.72 -11.70
CA THR A 165 14.83 6.30 -12.07
C THR A 165 13.40 5.91 -12.44
N ILE A 166 12.40 6.33 -11.64
CA ILE A 166 10.96 6.14 -11.96
C ILE A 166 10.60 6.82 -13.30
N LEU A 167 11.00 8.08 -13.49
CA LEU A 167 10.74 8.81 -14.73
C LEU A 167 11.44 8.22 -15.97
N SER A 168 12.54 7.48 -15.79
CA SER A 168 13.17 6.72 -16.86
C SER A 168 12.37 5.46 -17.18
N ALA A 169 12.00 4.69 -16.16
CA ALA A 169 11.22 3.46 -16.31
C ALA A 169 9.84 3.70 -16.95
N ASN A 170 9.14 4.79 -16.59
CA ASN A 170 7.85 5.17 -17.18
C ASN A 170 7.89 5.38 -18.72
N ARG A 171 9.09 5.55 -19.30
CA ARG A 171 9.33 5.78 -20.74
C ARG A 171 10.09 4.64 -21.43
N ASP A 172 10.40 3.58 -20.72
CA ASP A 172 11.24 2.47 -21.18
C ASP A 172 10.33 1.30 -21.60
N ASP A 173 10.12 1.12 -22.92
CA ASP A 173 9.27 0.04 -23.46
C ASP A 173 9.82 -1.38 -23.20
N ALA A 174 11.04 -1.50 -22.67
CA ALA A 174 11.58 -2.75 -22.16
C ALA A 174 11.11 -3.07 -20.72
N VAL A 175 10.49 -2.13 -20.00
CA VAL A 175 9.97 -2.30 -18.63
C VAL A 175 8.46 -2.54 -18.66
N ASP A 176 8.03 -3.68 -18.12
CA ASP A 176 6.61 -4.04 -18.02
C ASP A 176 6.05 -3.82 -16.60
N GLY A 177 6.94 -3.63 -15.61
CA GLY A 177 6.59 -3.35 -14.23
C GLY A 177 7.69 -2.62 -13.49
N ILE A 178 7.32 -1.73 -12.58
CA ILE A 178 8.20 -1.12 -11.59
C ILE A 178 7.67 -1.35 -10.17
N LEU A 179 8.59 -1.56 -9.23
CA LEU A 179 8.34 -1.55 -7.79
C LEU A 179 9.35 -0.63 -7.09
N VAL A 180 8.89 0.12 -6.09
CA VAL A 180 9.74 0.88 -5.16
C VAL A 180 9.59 0.25 -3.77
N LEU A 181 10.70 -0.16 -3.17
CA LEU A 181 10.68 -0.80 -1.84
C LEU A 181 10.61 0.26 -0.73
N PHE A 182 9.42 0.37 -0.13
CA PHE A 182 9.13 1.24 1.01
C PHE A 182 9.24 0.48 2.35
N PRO A 183 9.56 1.16 3.47
CA PRO A 183 9.69 2.60 3.64
C PRO A 183 11.07 3.16 3.27
N ILE A 184 11.10 4.40 2.74
CA ILE A 184 12.35 5.13 2.44
C ILE A 184 12.45 6.38 3.32
N PHE A 185 11.42 7.24 3.33
CA PHE A 185 11.43 8.49 4.08
C PHE A 185 10.49 8.51 5.30
N ALA A 186 9.87 7.38 5.66
CA ALA A 186 8.82 7.29 6.69
C ALA A 186 9.14 7.88 8.07
N LEU A 187 10.41 7.97 8.49
CA LEU A 187 10.80 8.60 9.76
C LEU A 187 11.11 10.11 9.65
N THR A 188 11.14 10.67 8.45
CA THR A 188 11.61 12.06 8.20
C THR A 188 10.62 12.92 7.42
N CYS A 189 9.92 12.35 6.43
CA CYS A 189 8.97 13.03 5.56
C CYS A 189 8.17 11.96 4.77
N PRO A 190 7.15 11.33 5.39
CA PRO A 190 6.34 10.27 4.76
C PRO A 190 5.73 10.68 3.41
N GLU A 191 5.43 11.97 3.23
CA GLU A 191 4.83 12.53 2.02
C GLU A 191 5.73 12.34 0.78
N LYS A 192 7.04 12.16 0.97
CA LYS A 192 7.96 11.80 -0.12
C LYS A 192 7.73 10.39 -0.63
N ASP A 193 7.42 9.43 0.23
CA ASP A 193 7.14 8.05 -0.20
C ASP A 193 5.83 8.02 -1.01
N ASP A 194 4.83 8.80 -0.61
CA ASP A 194 3.57 8.97 -1.35
C ASP A 194 3.76 9.69 -2.68
N ALA A 195 4.57 10.75 -2.72
CA ALA A 195 4.90 11.47 -3.96
C ALA A 195 5.69 10.59 -4.95
N LEU A 196 6.56 9.70 -4.47
CA LEU A 196 7.26 8.71 -5.32
C LEU A 196 6.30 7.65 -5.86
N ARG A 197 5.34 7.20 -5.06
CA ARG A 197 4.31 6.24 -5.50
C ARG A 197 3.37 6.83 -6.55
N ALA A 198 2.93 8.07 -6.36
CA ALA A 198 2.10 8.80 -7.33
C ALA A 198 2.84 9.19 -8.62
N LEU A 199 4.18 9.04 -8.68
CA LEU A 199 4.99 9.30 -9.86
C LEU A 199 5.10 8.10 -10.81
N ILE A 200 4.84 6.88 -10.31
CA ILE A 200 4.86 5.66 -11.12
C ILE A 200 3.73 5.71 -12.15
N ASP A 201 4.04 5.43 -13.43
CA ASP A 201 2.99 5.37 -14.45
C ASP A 201 2.04 4.19 -14.18
N PRO A 202 0.71 4.40 -14.11
CA PRO A 202 -0.28 3.34 -13.86
C PRO A 202 -0.22 2.15 -14.84
N ARG A 203 0.42 2.32 -16.00
CA ARG A 203 0.66 1.25 -17.00
C ARG A 203 1.72 0.23 -16.55
N ILE A 204 2.62 0.60 -15.65
CA ILE A 204 3.71 -0.26 -15.15
C ILE A 204 3.75 -0.38 -13.62
N ASP A 205 2.75 0.15 -12.90
CA ASP A 205 2.62 -0.06 -11.44
C ASP A 205 2.28 -1.53 -11.12
N ALA A 206 3.32 -2.36 -10.95
CA ALA A 206 3.18 -3.78 -10.65
C ALA A 206 2.63 -4.03 -9.23
N GLU A 207 2.86 -3.10 -8.29
CA GLU A 207 2.38 -3.24 -6.92
C GLU A 207 0.88 -2.98 -6.80
N GLY A 208 0.34 -2.12 -7.67
CA GLY A 208 -1.07 -1.71 -7.68
C GLY A 208 -1.40 -0.62 -6.66
N THR A 209 -0.39 0.11 -6.17
CA THR A 209 -0.48 1.08 -5.07
C THR A 209 -0.58 2.53 -5.55
N HIS A 210 -0.49 2.79 -6.86
CA HIS A 210 -0.77 4.09 -7.47
C HIS A 210 -2.24 4.52 -7.22
N PRO A 211 -2.52 5.81 -6.89
CA PRO A 211 -3.86 6.30 -6.54
C PRO A 211 -5.00 5.94 -7.51
N ALA A 212 -4.71 5.83 -8.81
CA ALA A 212 -5.67 5.41 -9.83
C ALA A 212 -6.17 3.97 -9.64
N HIS A 213 -5.31 3.03 -9.22
CA HIS A 213 -5.70 1.64 -8.94
C HIS A 213 -6.34 1.51 -7.56
N LEU A 214 -5.88 2.29 -6.58
CA LEU A 214 -6.49 2.38 -5.24
C LEU A 214 -7.95 2.88 -5.31
N THR A 215 -8.22 3.98 -6.01
CA THR A 215 -9.61 4.48 -6.21
C THR A 215 -10.51 3.39 -6.79
N ALA A 216 -10.01 2.63 -7.76
CA ALA A 216 -10.78 1.57 -8.41
C ALA A 216 -10.96 0.32 -7.52
N THR A 217 -10.02 0.06 -6.61
CA THR A 217 -10.11 -0.94 -5.54
C THR A 217 -11.17 -0.56 -4.51
N TYR A 218 -11.19 0.69 -4.06
CA TYR A 218 -12.18 1.20 -3.11
C TYR A 218 -13.61 1.21 -3.67
N ALA A 219 -13.77 1.40 -4.98
CA ALA A 219 -15.09 1.48 -5.62
C ALA A 219 -15.81 0.13 -5.82
N ARG A 220 -15.11 -1.02 -5.74
CA ARG A 220 -15.66 -2.32 -6.17
C ARG A 220 -15.25 -3.47 -5.25
N ALA A 221 -16.08 -4.50 -5.17
CA ALA A 221 -15.62 -5.79 -4.63
C ALA A 221 -14.47 -6.31 -5.50
N PRO A 222 -13.45 -6.94 -4.92
CA PRO A 222 -12.39 -7.54 -5.69
C PRO A 222 -12.97 -8.66 -6.56
N LEU A 223 -12.97 -8.46 -7.88
CA LEU A 223 -13.35 -9.46 -8.86
C LEU A 223 -12.23 -10.49 -9.01
N VAL A 224 -11.87 -11.13 -7.89
CA VAL A 224 -11.04 -12.33 -7.91
C VAL A 224 -11.91 -13.41 -8.54
N ARG A 225 -11.74 -13.63 -9.85
CA ARG A 225 -12.27 -14.83 -10.49
C ARG A 225 -11.44 -16.01 -10.00
N LEU A 226 -11.88 -16.55 -8.87
CA LEU A 226 -11.26 -17.67 -8.16
C LEU A 226 -11.36 -18.97 -8.97
N ASP A 227 -12.19 -19.01 -10.02
CA ASP A 227 -12.11 -19.98 -11.11
C ASP A 227 -10.96 -19.64 -12.05
N THR A 228 -9.83 -20.33 -11.86
CA THR A 228 -8.59 -20.22 -12.65
C THR A 228 -8.73 -20.61 -14.12
N ARG A 229 -9.91 -21.06 -14.58
CA ARG A 229 -10.11 -21.70 -15.90
C ARG A 229 -10.56 -20.76 -17.01
N LYS A 230 -10.84 -19.48 -16.74
CA LYS A 230 -11.31 -18.51 -17.75
C LYS A 230 -10.50 -17.21 -17.70
N PRO A 231 -10.14 -16.62 -18.86
CA PRO A 231 -9.25 -15.47 -18.91
C PRO A 231 -9.88 -14.19 -18.32
N PRO A 232 -9.03 -13.27 -17.79
CA PRO A 232 -9.40 -11.95 -17.28
C PRO A 232 -10.36 -11.13 -18.16
N LEU A 233 -11.63 -11.03 -17.76
CA LEU A 233 -12.56 -10.04 -18.31
C LEU A 233 -12.34 -8.68 -17.63
N ARG A 234 -11.49 -7.85 -18.25
CA ARG A 234 -11.25 -6.44 -17.88
C ARG A 234 -10.77 -6.23 -16.43
N GLU A 235 -9.96 -7.16 -15.91
CA GLU A 235 -9.50 -7.14 -14.51
C GLU A 235 -8.83 -5.84 -14.11
N LEU A 236 -9.23 -5.35 -12.93
CA LEU A 236 -8.63 -4.23 -12.21
C LEU A 236 -7.26 -4.65 -11.68
N ILE A 237 -6.35 -3.69 -11.53
CA ILE A 237 -5.12 -3.90 -10.76
C ILE A 237 -5.49 -3.65 -9.30
N TYR A 238 -5.12 -4.60 -8.43
CA TYR A 238 -5.33 -4.50 -7.00
C TYR A 238 -3.96 -4.48 -6.28
N PRO A 239 -3.85 -3.78 -5.13
CA PRO A 239 -2.67 -3.84 -4.28
C PRO A 239 -2.27 -5.28 -3.95
N CYS A 240 -0.99 -5.62 -4.19
CA CYS A 240 -0.54 -7.02 -4.15
C CYS A 240 -0.79 -7.71 -2.80
N THR A 241 -0.48 -7.02 -1.70
CA THR A 241 -0.60 -7.57 -0.35
C THR A 241 -2.07 -7.75 0.07
N PRO A 242 -2.95 -6.74 -0.01
CA PRO A 242 -4.39 -6.91 0.16
C PRO A 242 -5.02 -8.03 -0.69
N LEU A 243 -4.63 -8.18 -1.96
CA LEU A 243 -5.13 -9.28 -2.80
C LEU A 243 -4.61 -10.66 -2.36
N ALA A 244 -3.33 -10.76 -1.98
CA ALA A 244 -2.76 -11.98 -1.42
C ALA A 244 -3.48 -12.42 -0.12
N VAL A 245 -3.92 -11.47 0.71
CA VAL A 245 -4.76 -11.75 1.89
C VAL A 245 -6.13 -12.28 1.49
N MET A 246 -6.81 -11.64 0.53
CA MET A 246 -8.10 -12.14 0.03
C MET A 246 -8.01 -13.57 -0.53
N LEU A 247 -6.93 -13.87 -1.26
CA LEU A 247 -6.65 -15.22 -1.78
C LEU A 247 -6.41 -16.24 -0.66
N ALA A 248 -5.71 -15.85 0.41
CA ALA A 248 -5.50 -16.69 1.58
C ALA A 248 -6.81 -16.93 2.36
N LEU A 249 -7.62 -15.88 2.59
CA LEU A 249 -8.91 -15.97 3.26
C LEU A 249 -9.89 -16.86 2.47
N HIS A 250 -9.85 -16.87 1.14
CA HIS A 250 -10.68 -17.78 0.35
C HIS A 250 -10.33 -19.27 0.54
N ARG A 251 -9.16 -19.60 1.13
CA ARG A 251 -8.82 -20.98 1.52
C ARG A 251 -9.32 -21.36 2.91
N VAL A 252 -10.01 -20.46 3.63
CA VAL A 252 -10.65 -20.74 4.93
C VAL A 252 -12.04 -21.36 4.69
N PRO A 253 -12.29 -22.61 5.14
CA PRO A 253 -13.60 -23.25 5.01
C PRO A 253 -14.71 -22.45 5.70
N GLY A 254 -15.85 -22.25 5.02
CA GLY A 254 -17.03 -21.58 5.60
C GLY A 254 -16.89 -20.08 5.88
N LEU A 255 -15.78 -19.45 5.47
CA LEU A 255 -15.62 -17.99 5.58
C LEU A 255 -16.35 -17.26 4.45
N PHE A 256 -16.12 -17.69 3.21
CA PHE A 256 -16.82 -17.20 2.02
C PHE A 256 -17.98 -18.12 1.68
N ASP A 257 -19.17 -17.56 1.44
CA ASP A 257 -20.29 -18.29 0.86
C ASP A 257 -20.16 -18.33 -0.69
N PRO A 258 -20.01 -19.53 -1.31
CA PRO A 258 -19.88 -19.67 -2.76
C PRO A 258 -21.23 -19.62 -3.50
N GLY A 259 -22.37 -19.65 -2.78
CA GLY A 259 -23.72 -19.61 -3.35
C GLY A 259 -24.24 -18.19 -3.64
N VAL A 260 -23.52 -17.15 -3.20
CA VAL A 260 -23.92 -15.74 -3.31
C VAL A 260 -22.92 -14.91 -4.13
N PRO A 261 -23.31 -13.72 -4.63
CA PRO A 261 -22.38 -12.80 -5.30
C PRO A 261 -21.21 -12.39 -4.39
N VAL A 262 -20.04 -12.12 -4.96
CA VAL A 262 -18.82 -11.76 -4.21
C VAL A 262 -19.00 -10.51 -3.34
N GLU A 263 -19.88 -9.60 -3.75
CA GLU A 263 -20.27 -8.40 -2.99
C GLU A 263 -21.00 -8.70 -1.67
N GLN A 264 -21.42 -9.95 -1.47
CA GLN A 264 -22.15 -10.43 -0.30
C GLN A 264 -21.51 -11.68 0.34
N SER A 265 -20.40 -12.18 -0.19
CA SER A 265 -19.80 -13.46 0.22
C SER A 265 -19.23 -13.45 1.64
N LEU A 266 -19.03 -12.28 2.24
CA LEU A 266 -18.65 -12.09 3.65
C LEU A 266 -19.75 -11.38 4.48
N ARG A 267 -21.00 -11.40 4.02
CA ARG A 267 -22.11 -10.76 4.73
C ARG A 267 -22.30 -11.39 6.12
N GLY A 268 -22.31 -10.54 7.15
CA GLY A 268 -22.43 -10.98 8.54
C GLY A 268 -21.14 -11.55 9.14
N LYS A 269 -20.00 -11.43 8.45
CA LYS A 269 -18.67 -11.66 9.01
C LYS A 269 -18.08 -10.37 9.54
N THR A 270 -17.40 -10.44 10.68
CA THR A 270 -16.66 -9.33 11.27
C THR A 270 -15.15 -9.56 11.16
N VAL A 271 -14.40 -8.54 10.74
CA VAL A 271 -12.94 -8.62 10.52
C VAL A 271 -12.22 -7.50 11.27
N THR A 272 -11.19 -7.84 12.06
CA THR A 272 -10.24 -6.85 12.60
C THR A 272 -8.99 -6.80 11.75
N ILE A 273 -8.56 -5.61 11.35
CA ILE A 273 -7.28 -5.33 10.71
C ILE A 273 -6.48 -4.41 11.64
N VAL A 274 -5.37 -4.93 12.17
CA VAL A 274 -4.41 -4.16 12.98
C VAL A 274 -3.32 -3.60 12.06
N ASN A 275 -3.73 -2.62 11.25
CA ASN A 275 -2.93 -1.73 10.41
C ASN A 275 -3.88 -0.78 9.65
N ARG A 276 -3.49 0.49 9.45
CA ARG A 276 -4.25 1.46 8.65
C ARG A 276 -3.39 2.22 7.60
N SER A 277 -2.29 1.61 7.15
CA SER A 277 -1.48 2.15 6.06
C SER A 277 -2.25 2.19 4.73
N GLU A 278 -1.86 3.12 3.84
CA GLU A 278 -2.39 3.22 2.47
C GLU A 278 -1.94 2.06 1.56
N ILE A 279 -0.90 1.31 1.93
CA ILE A 279 -0.36 0.19 1.16
C ILE A 279 -1.13 -1.11 1.45
N VAL A 280 -1.46 -1.37 2.73
CA VAL A 280 -2.05 -2.65 3.17
C VAL A 280 -3.38 -2.46 3.87
N GLY A 281 -3.40 -1.73 4.99
CA GLY A 281 -4.54 -1.72 5.91
C GLY A 281 -5.83 -1.15 5.30
N ARG A 282 -5.75 0.06 4.74
CA ARG A 282 -6.92 0.74 4.17
C ARG A 282 -7.47 0.07 2.91
N PRO A 283 -6.65 -0.32 1.91
CA PRO A 283 -7.17 -1.01 0.72
C PRO A 283 -7.80 -2.36 1.07
N LEU A 284 -7.20 -3.12 2.00
CA LEU A 284 -7.76 -4.39 2.48
C LEU A 284 -9.10 -4.19 3.20
N ALA A 285 -9.22 -3.17 4.05
CA ALA A 285 -10.48 -2.81 4.71
C ALA A 285 -11.59 -2.51 3.69
N GLY A 286 -11.28 -1.70 2.67
CA GLY A 286 -12.20 -1.41 1.57
C GLY A 286 -12.60 -2.65 0.77
N MET A 287 -11.64 -3.53 0.42
CA MET A 287 -11.90 -4.78 -0.31
C MET A 287 -12.84 -5.72 0.48
N LEU A 288 -12.61 -5.91 1.78
CA LEU A 288 -13.43 -6.76 2.64
C LEU A 288 -14.82 -6.17 2.89
N ALA A 289 -14.91 -4.87 3.17
CA ALA A 289 -16.20 -4.18 3.30
C ALA A 289 -17.01 -4.24 1.99
N ASN A 290 -16.35 -4.15 0.83
CA ASN A 290 -17.00 -4.32 -0.47
C ASN A 290 -17.53 -5.75 -0.70
N CYS A 291 -16.99 -6.78 -0.03
CA CYS A 291 -17.53 -8.15 0.00
C CYS A 291 -18.65 -8.36 1.03
N GLY A 292 -19.07 -7.31 1.74
CA GLY A 292 -20.18 -7.34 2.70
C GLY A 292 -19.78 -7.54 4.17
N ALA A 293 -18.48 -7.58 4.48
CA ALA A 293 -18.01 -7.68 5.86
C ALA A 293 -18.20 -6.38 6.66
N LEU A 294 -18.30 -6.49 7.98
CA LEU A 294 -18.02 -5.41 8.92
C LEU A 294 -16.52 -5.44 9.23
N VAL A 295 -15.80 -4.32 9.10
CA VAL A 295 -14.35 -4.30 9.28
C VAL A 295 -13.92 -3.23 10.28
N TYR A 296 -13.29 -3.66 11.37
CA TYR A 296 -12.57 -2.79 12.31
C TYR A 296 -11.16 -2.55 11.79
N SER A 297 -10.84 -1.32 11.42
CA SER A 297 -9.50 -0.88 11.02
C SER A 297 -8.85 -0.15 12.18
N ILE A 298 -7.94 -0.85 12.85
CA ILE A 298 -7.22 -0.40 14.04
C ILE A 298 -5.91 0.25 13.62
N ASP A 299 -5.58 1.34 14.30
CA ASP A 299 -4.33 2.08 14.23
C ASP A 299 -3.89 2.43 15.66
N ALA A 300 -2.73 3.05 15.85
CA ALA A 300 -2.18 3.33 17.18
C ALA A 300 -3.15 4.10 18.10
N ASP A 301 -3.83 5.11 17.54
CA ASP A 301 -4.62 6.08 18.31
C ASP A 301 -6.14 5.98 18.10
N SER A 302 -6.62 5.19 17.12
CA SER A 302 -8.06 5.10 16.84
C SER A 302 -8.51 3.84 16.10
N THR A 303 -9.76 3.45 16.36
CA THR A 303 -10.51 2.41 15.63
C THR A 303 -11.47 3.07 14.64
N HIS A 304 -11.39 2.69 13.36
CA HIS A 304 -12.39 3.06 12.35
C HIS A 304 -13.23 1.85 11.94
N ILE A 305 -14.50 2.07 11.59
CA ILE A 305 -15.40 1.03 11.10
C ILE A 305 -15.64 1.22 9.60
N TYR A 306 -15.39 0.18 8.81
CA TYR A 306 -15.75 0.11 7.39
C TYR A 306 -16.89 -0.89 7.22
N HIS A 307 -17.91 -0.51 6.46
CA HIS A 307 -18.98 -1.41 6.05
C HIS A 307 -19.54 -0.99 4.69
N ARG A 308 -20.15 -1.93 3.95
CA ARG A 308 -20.80 -1.61 2.67
C ARG A 308 -21.94 -0.60 2.87
N HIS A 309 -22.01 0.43 2.03
CA HIS A 309 -23.07 1.43 2.13
C HIS A 309 -24.41 0.87 1.60
N ARG A 310 -25.50 1.00 2.37
CA ARG A 310 -26.83 0.43 2.03
C ARG A 310 -27.44 1.02 0.76
N HIS A 311 -27.07 2.24 0.39
CA HIS A 311 -27.54 2.93 -0.82
C HIS A 311 -26.45 3.11 -1.89
N ALA A 312 -25.43 2.23 -1.93
CA ALA A 312 -24.37 2.26 -2.94
C ALA A 312 -24.91 1.96 -4.36
N VAL A 313 -25.48 2.96 -5.03
CA VAL A 313 -26.02 2.83 -6.40
C VAL A 313 -25.64 4.04 -7.27
N ARG A 314 -25.02 3.73 -8.42
CA ARG A 314 -24.99 4.44 -9.73
C ARG A 314 -23.68 5.03 -10.25
N ARG A 315 -22.64 5.30 -9.47
CA ARG A 315 -21.36 5.82 -10.02
C ARG A 315 -20.20 4.86 -9.81
N ALA A 316 -19.53 4.53 -10.91
CA ALA A 316 -18.51 3.48 -10.97
C ALA A 316 -17.12 3.87 -10.40
N SER A 317 -17.05 5.04 -9.75
CA SER A 317 -15.84 5.74 -9.29
C SER A 317 -15.87 6.17 -7.82
N GLU A 318 -16.98 5.93 -7.11
CA GLU A 318 -17.16 6.31 -5.71
C GLU A 318 -16.94 5.08 -4.80
N PRO A 319 -16.36 5.22 -3.59
CA PRO A 319 -16.14 4.10 -2.67
C PRO A 319 -17.46 3.44 -2.30
N SER A 320 -17.53 2.10 -2.34
CA SER A 320 -18.77 1.34 -2.04
C SER A 320 -18.99 1.10 -0.54
N PHE A 321 -18.14 1.67 0.33
CA PHE A 321 -18.17 1.54 1.78
C PHE A 321 -18.29 2.90 2.46
N CYS A 322 -18.92 2.89 3.63
CA CYS A 322 -18.95 4.02 4.55
C CYS A 322 -17.82 3.87 5.58
N LEU A 323 -17.27 4.99 6.03
CA LEU A 323 -16.28 5.05 7.10
C LEU A 323 -16.89 5.75 8.32
N CYS A 324 -16.88 5.10 9.48
CA CYS A 324 -17.26 5.73 10.74
C CYS A 324 -16.01 5.97 11.60
N THR A 325 -15.80 7.21 12.06
CA THR A 325 -14.55 7.70 12.67
C THR A 325 -14.71 8.25 14.09
N THR A 326 -15.83 7.99 14.77
CA THR A 326 -15.96 8.31 16.19
C THR A 326 -15.10 7.35 17.03
N SER A 327 -15.01 7.59 18.35
CA SER A 327 -14.25 6.75 19.29
C SER A 327 -14.75 5.30 19.30
N GLY A 328 -14.22 4.51 18.37
CA GLY A 328 -14.63 3.14 18.13
C GLY A 328 -14.24 2.17 19.25
N PRO A 329 -14.72 0.92 19.16
CA PRO A 329 -14.43 -0.11 20.16
C PRO A 329 -12.92 -0.31 20.38
N SER A 330 -12.55 -0.67 21.61
CA SER A 330 -11.17 -1.01 21.96
C SER A 330 -10.66 -2.20 21.12
N LEU A 331 -9.34 -2.31 20.94
CA LEU A 331 -8.73 -3.46 20.26
C LEU A 331 -9.25 -4.79 20.84
N ASN A 332 -9.29 -4.91 22.17
CA ASN A 332 -9.75 -6.14 22.85
C ASN A 332 -11.21 -6.47 22.53
N THR A 333 -12.08 -5.46 22.41
CA THR A 333 -13.48 -5.63 21.97
C THR A 333 -13.53 -6.12 20.52
N CYS A 334 -12.72 -5.54 19.63
CA CYS A 334 -12.67 -5.92 18.22
C CYS A 334 -12.18 -7.37 18.02
N LEU A 335 -11.15 -7.78 18.76
CA LEU A 335 -10.59 -9.14 18.74
C LEU A 335 -11.60 -10.20 19.22
N ALA A 336 -12.45 -9.88 20.20
CA ALA A 336 -13.45 -10.77 20.75
C ALA A 336 -14.69 -10.93 19.83
N ASP A 337 -15.03 -9.89 19.06
CA ASP A 337 -16.16 -9.89 18.13
C ASP A 337 -15.81 -10.56 16.78
N SER A 338 -14.57 -10.42 16.31
CA SER A 338 -14.21 -10.76 14.92
C SER A 338 -14.07 -12.26 14.60
N ASP A 339 -14.62 -12.68 13.45
CA ASP A 339 -14.37 -13.99 12.83
C ASP A 339 -12.95 -14.09 12.22
N VAL A 340 -12.37 -12.97 11.82
CA VAL A 340 -11.06 -12.88 11.15
C VAL A 340 -10.24 -11.76 11.79
N ILE A 341 -8.96 -12.03 12.07
CA ILE A 341 -8.03 -11.07 12.66
C ILE A 341 -6.76 -11.04 11.81
N ILE A 342 -6.43 -9.86 11.31
CA ILE A 342 -5.34 -9.65 10.34
C ILE A 342 -4.38 -8.63 10.94
N SER A 343 -3.11 -9.01 11.13
CA SER A 343 -2.10 -8.10 11.69
C SER A 343 -1.00 -7.80 10.68
N ALA A 344 -0.64 -6.52 10.59
CA ALA A 344 0.43 -6.03 9.73
C ALA A 344 1.23 -4.92 10.43
N VAL A 345 1.55 -5.10 11.71
CA VAL A 345 2.30 -4.12 12.51
C VAL A 345 3.80 -4.36 12.32
N PRO A 346 4.58 -3.38 11.81
CA PRO A 346 6.01 -3.50 11.57
C PRO A 346 6.83 -3.37 12.86
N SER A 347 6.51 -4.19 13.87
CA SER A 347 7.17 -4.17 15.18
C SER A 347 7.19 -5.56 15.80
N ALA A 348 8.38 -6.05 16.15
CA ALA A 348 8.55 -7.29 16.91
C ALA A 348 8.00 -7.21 18.35
N LYS A 349 7.78 -6.00 18.87
CA LYS A 349 7.22 -5.76 20.21
C LYS A 349 5.69 -5.88 20.24
N PHE A 350 5.02 -5.79 19.11
CA PHE A 350 3.57 -5.86 19.05
C PHE A 350 3.11 -7.32 19.00
N LYS A 351 2.23 -7.68 19.93
CA LYS A 351 1.61 -9.00 20.05
C LYS A 351 0.10 -8.86 20.26
N VAL A 352 -0.68 -9.60 19.49
CA VAL A 352 -2.13 -9.77 19.65
C VAL A 352 -2.35 -10.82 20.76
N PRO A 353 -2.99 -10.46 21.88
CA PRO A 353 -3.19 -11.36 23.00
C PRO A 353 -4.18 -12.50 22.66
N THR A 354 -3.74 -13.75 22.76
CA THR A 354 -4.52 -14.95 22.40
C THR A 354 -5.82 -15.04 23.20
N HIS A 355 -5.81 -14.63 24.47
CA HIS A 355 -6.97 -14.69 25.34
C HIS A 355 -8.10 -13.71 24.96
N HIS A 356 -7.84 -12.69 24.15
CA HIS A 356 -8.87 -11.79 23.60
C HIS A 356 -9.41 -12.22 22.24
N ILE A 357 -8.77 -13.18 21.56
CA ILE A 357 -9.22 -13.69 20.25
C ILE A 357 -10.53 -14.47 20.43
N ARG A 358 -11.50 -14.28 19.54
CA ARG A 358 -12.71 -15.12 19.44
C ARG A 358 -12.34 -16.59 19.13
N PRO A 359 -12.76 -17.59 19.93
CA PRO A 359 -12.52 -19.00 19.61
C PRO A 359 -13.03 -19.37 18.21
N GLY A 360 -12.20 -20.09 17.46
CA GLY A 360 -12.48 -20.46 16.07
C GLY A 360 -12.15 -19.39 15.02
N ALA A 361 -11.76 -18.17 15.41
CA ALA A 361 -11.38 -17.11 14.48
C ALA A 361 -10.19 -17.49 13.57
N SER A 362 -10.07 -16.78 12.44
CA SER A 362 -8.99 -16.99 11.48
C SER A 362 -7.95 -15.87 11.60
N CYS A 363 -6.72 -16.22 11.99
CA CYS A 363 -5.64 -15.26 12.26
C CYS A 363 -4.61 -15.24 11.12
N ILE A 364 -4.31 -14.06 10.56
CA ILE A 364 -3.35 -13.89 9.45
C ILE A 364 -2.27 -12.87 9.82
N ASN A 365 -1.00 -13.30 9.78
CA ASN A 365 0.16 -12.45 9.98
C ASN A 365 0.78 -12.01 8.64
N ILE A 366 0.73 -10.71 8.36
CA ILE A 366 1.28 -10.10 7.13
C ILE A 366 2.71 -9.61 7.34
N SER A 367 3.04 -9.12 8.53
CA SER A 367 4.32 -8.51 8.88
C SER A 367 5.51 -9.49 8.82
N GLU A 368 6.72 -8.93 8.75
CA GLU A 368 7.97 -9.70 8.85
C GLU A 368 8.07 -10.44 10.20
N HIS A 369 7.74 -9.74 11.29
CA HIS A 369 7.66 -10.29 12.64
C HIS A 369 6.32 -10.98 12.89
N ASP A 370 6.31 -11.96 13.78
CA ASP A 370 5.08 -12.60 14.24
C ASP A 370 4.35 -11.70 15.23
N ASN A 371 3.24 -11.09 14.81
CA ASN A 371 2.40 -10.23 15.63
C ASN A 371 1.39 -10.99 16.50
N PHE A 372 1.36 -12.32 16.49
CA PHE A 372 0.52 -13.12 17.39
C PHE A 372 1.37 -13.76 18.49
N GLU A 373 0.78 -14.04 19.64
CA GLU A 373 1.40 -14.90 20.66
C GLU A 373 1.54 -16.34 20.15
N ASP A 374 2.55 -17.07 20.62
CA ASP A 374 2.93 -18.38 20.06
C ASP A 374 1.86 -19.46 20.27
N ASP A 375 0.97 -19.24 21.24
CA ASP A 375 -0.17 -20.10 21.58
C ASP A 375 -1.44 -19.77 20.79
N VAL A 376 -1.42 -18.84 19.82
CA VAL A 376 -2.60 -18.42 19.03
C VAL A 376 -3.38 -19.59 18.43
N ALA A 377 -2.70 -20.68 18.06
CA ALA A 377 -3.31 -21.90 17.53
C ALA A 377 -4.15 -22.69 18.56
N THR A 378 -4.07 -22.38 19.85
CA THR A 378 -4.97 -22.96 20.88
C THR A 378 -6.38 -22.37 20.80
N ARG A 379 -6.54 -21.18 20.19
CA ARG A 379 -7.77 -20.40 20.19
C ARG A 379 -8.32 -20.16 18.79
N ALA A 380 -7.45 -19.80 17.85
CA ALA A 380 -7.81 -19.65 16.44
C ALA A 380 -8.24 -20.99 15.82
N GLY A 381 -9.22 -20.97 14.93
CA GLY A 381 -9.58 -22.14 14.11
C GLY A 381 -8.63 -22.30 12.91
N HIS A 382 -8.11 -21.19 12.40
CA HIS A 382 -7.20 -21.15 11.27
C HIS A 382 -6.08 -20.14 11.51
N VAL A 383 -4.84 -20.48 11.14
CA VAL A 383 -3.68 -19.58 11.24
C VAL A 383 -2.91 -19.52 9.92
N ALA A 384 -2.51 -18.31 9.51
CA ALA A 384 -1.59 -18.07 8.41
C ALA A 384 -0.38 -17.25 8.87
N GLY A 385 0.80 -17.76 8.54
CA GLY A 385 2.04 -16.99 8.62
C GLY A 385 2.27 -16.14 7.37
N ARG A 386 3.53 -15.75 7.17
CA ARG A 386 4.02 -14.83 6.12
C ARG A 386 3.44 -15.12 4.72
N ILE A 387 2.74 -14.14 4.16
CA ILE A 387 2.10 -14.22 2.84
C ILE A 387 2.98 -13.80 1.65
N GLY A 388 4.22 -13.35 1.90
CA GLY A 388 5.09 -12.70 0.89
C GLY A 388 5.30 -13.48 -0.43
N ARG A 389 5.32 -14.83 -0.39
CA ARG A 389 5.39 -15.64 -1.62
C ARG A 389 4.17 -15.43 -2.52
N ILE A 390 2.96 -15.30 -1.94
CA ILE A 390 1.73 -15.04 -2.68
C ILE A 390 1.73 -13.59 -3.18
N THR A 391 2.19 -12.63 -2.36
CA THR A 391 2.34 -11.22 -2.79
C THR A 391 3.21 -11.10 -4.05
N ASN A 392 4.36 -11.78 -4.10
CA ASN A 392 5.23 -11.78 -5.29
C ASN A 392 4.57 -12.44 -6.52
N LEU A 393 3.75 -13.48 -6.33
CA LEU A 393 2.99 -14.09 -7.43
C LEU A 393 1.87 -13.17 -7.94
N VAL A 394 1.20 -12.46 -7.05
CA VAL A 394 0.21 -11.43 -7.41
C VAL A 394 0.87 -10.27 -8.15
N LEU A 395 2.09 -9.87 -7.78
CA LEU A 395 2.83 -8.82 -8.50
C LEU A 395 3.09 -9.22 -9.96
N VAL A 396 3.53 -10.48 -10.21
CA VAL A 396 3.69 -11.00 -11.57
C VAL A 396 2.34 -11.09 -12.31
N MET A 397 1.26 -11.43 -11.62
CA MET A 397 -0.10 -11.41 -12.18
C MET A 397 -0.53 -9.99 -12.60
N ASN A 398 -0.25 -8.97 -11.78
CA ASN A 398 -0.51 -7.57 -12.11
C ASN A 398 0.27 -7.14 -13.35
N MET A 399 1.56 -7.49 -13.46
CA MET A 399 2.37 -7.22 -14.66
C MET A 399 1.77 -7.83 -15.93
N LEU A 400 1.34 -9.09 -15.88
CA LEU A 400 0.66 -9.75 -17.02
C LEU A 400 -0.61 -9.00 -17.44
N THR A 401 -1.43 -8.60 -16.47
CA THR A 401 -2.66 -7.86 -16.71
C THR A 401 -2.38 -6.46 -17.25
N LEU A 402 -1.32 -5.78 -16.80
CA LEU A 402 -0.86 -4.49 -17.31
C LEU A 402 -0.37 -4.59 -18.76
N ALA A 403 0.53 -5.53 -19.05
CA ALA A 403 1.04 -5.77 -20.40
C ALA A 403 -0.09 -6.10 -21.39
N ALA A 404 -1.05 -6.95 -20.99
CA ALA A 404 -2.24 -7.28 -21.79
C ALA A 404 -3.19 -6.09 -21.98
N ARG A 405 -3.25 -5.13 -21.04
CA ARG A 405 -4.01 -3.88 -21.18
C ARG A 405 -3.32 -2.90 -22.13
N TYR A 406 -1.99 -2.80 -22.09
CA TYR A 406 -1.23 -1.90 -22.94
C TYR A 406 -1.30 -2.31 -24.42
N ARG A 407 -1.04 -3.59 -24.71
CA ARG A 407 -1.12 -4.18 -26.07
C ARG A 407 -2.50 -4.12 -26.76
N ARG A 408 -3.58 -3.85 -26.01
CA ARG A 408 -4.95 -3.67 -26.54
C ARG A 408 -5.33 -2.20 -26.79
N ARG A 409 -4.45 -1.27 -26.45
CA ARG A 409 -4.63 0.19 -26.64
C ARG A 409 -3.76 0.78 -27.75
N GLN A 410 -2.71 0.05 -28.12
CA GLN A 410 -2.06 0.15 -29.43
C GLN A 410 -2.92 -0.59 -30.46
#